data_AF-A0A420C583-F1
#
_entry.id   AF-A0A420C583-F1
#
_cell.length_a   1.000
_cell.length_b   1.000
_cell.length_c   1.000
_cell.angle_alpha   90.00
_cell.angle_beta   90.00
_cell.angle_gamma   90.00
#
_symmetry.space_group_name_H-M   'P 1'
#
loop_
_entity.id
_entity.type
_entity.pdbx_description
1 polymer ?
#
loop_
_entity_poly.entity_id
_entity_poly.type
_entity_poly.pdbx_seq_one_letter_code
_entity_poly.pdbx_strand_id
1 'polypeptide(L)'
;MATDRTGFGVVAFLAAAAVTLVGCGPQEAGVTPDEAKETLTSIIHESAELLDTDGWENDGAPGIQSCDNGNGVKWNYGYNAMPGDVEPLADAEKIAAHWESLGMTVRINTDHAPVVFATGGPLQGLSFSTGPGLYGIGGTSACVPGNADQIRDEEYVG
;
A
#
# COMPACT_ATOMS: atom_id res chain seq x y z
N MET A 1 -54.14 -37.71 -61.67
CA MET A 1 -52.86 -37.04 -61.39
C MET A 1 -52.48 -37.43 -59.97
N ALA A 2 -51.68 -38.49 -59.82
CA ALA A 2 -50.20 -38.46 -59.77
C ALA A 2 -49.76 -38.04 -58.36
N THR A 3 -49.29 -38.99 -57.52
CA THR A 3 -47.84 -39.28 -57.28
C THR A 3 -47.31 -38.32 -56.20
N ASP A 4 -46.51 -38.61 -55.18
CA ASP A 4 -45.77 -39.76 -54.60
C ASP A 4 -44.81 -39.11 -53.56
N ARG A 5 -44.06 -39.93 -52.83
CA ARG A 5 -42.73 -39.67 -52.22
C ARG A 5 -42.56 -38.92 -50.89
N THR A 6 -42.32 -39.74 -49.86
CA THR A 6 -41.05 -39.89 -49.10
C THR A 6 -40.11 -38.70 -48.92
N GLY A 7 -39.72 -38.44 -47.66
CA GLY A 7 -38.54 -37.62 -47.32
C GLY A 7 -37.97 -37.96 -45.94
N PHE A 8 -36.81 -38.63 -45.92
CA PHE A 8 -35.92 -38.86 -44.78
C PHE A 8 -35.38 -37.52 -44.22
N GLY A 9 -35.24 -37.41 -42.89
CA GLY A 9 -34.68 -36.21 -42.25
C GLY A 9 -34.04 -36.48 -40.88
N VAL A 10 -32.73 -36.79 -40.93
CA VAL A 10 -31.65 -36.67 -39.94
C VAL A 10 -31.94 -35.84 -38.66
N VAL A 11 -31.68 -36.41 -37.47
CA VAL A 11 -31.42 -35.68 -36.20
C VAL A 11 -30.37 -36.47 -35.39
N ALA A 12 -29.08 -36.15 -35.56
CA ALA A 12 -28.25 -35.29 -34.70
C ALA A 12 -27.58 -36.04 -33.52
N PHE A 13 -26.28 -36.30 -33.69
CA PHE A 13 -25.33 -36.72 -32.64
C PHE A 13 -25.15 -35.57 -31.63
N LEU A 14 -25.55 -35.77 -30.37
CA LEU A 14 -25.21 -34.89 -29.25
C LEU A 14 -23.95 -35.44 -28.56
N ALA A 15 -22.79 -34.86 -28.88
CA ALA A 15 -21.55 -35.05 -28.14
C ALA A 15 -21.58 -34.17 -26.88
N ALA A 16 -21.64 -34.78 -25.70
CA ALA A 16 -21.53 -34.08 -24.42
C ALA A 16 -20.06 -33.73 -24.17
N ALA A 17 -19.70 -32.45 -24.31
CA ALA A 17 -18.41 -31.93 -23.87
C ALA A 17 -18.46 -31.69 -22.35
N ALA A 18 -17.68 -32.47 -21.59
CA ALA A 18 -17.47 -32.26 -20.17
C ALA A 18 -16.53 -31.06 -19.96
N VAL A 19 -17.10 -29.92 -19.56
CA VAL A 19 -16.35 -28.75 -19.13
C VAL A 19 -15.88 -28.99 -17.68
N THR A 20 -14.60 -29.32 -17.49
CA THR A 20 -13.98 -29.32 -16.16
C THR A 20 -13.39 -27.93 -15.92
N LEU A 21 -14.17 -27.07 -15.28
CA LEU A 21 -13.66 -25.81 -14.73
C LEU A 21 -12.74 -26.17 -13.55
N VAL A 22 -11.43 -26.07 -13.78
CA VAL A 22 -10.42 -26.04 -12.72
C VAL A 22 -10.70 -24.80 -11.89
N GLY A 23 -11.09 -25.00 -10.64
CA GLY A 23 -11.42 -23.92 -9.71
C GLY A 23 -10.17 -23.16 -9.29
N CYS A 24 -10.09 -21.87 -9.64
CA CYS A 24 -9.43 -20.91 -8.78
C CYS A 24 -10.37 -20.70 -7.58
N GLY A 25 -10.02 -21.28 -6.43
CA GLY A 25 -10.65 -20.89 -5.18
C GLY A 25 -10.38 -19.40 -4.93
N PRO A 26 -11.30 -18.67 -4.30
CA PRO A 26 -11.03 -17.31 -3.85
C PRO A 26 -9.85 -17.37 -2.86
N GLN A 27 -8.70 -16.85 -3.27
CA GLN A 27 -7.70 -16.36 -2.33
C GLN A 27 -8.44 -15.30 -1.52
N GLU A 28 -8.60 -15.52 -0.20
CA GLU A 28 -9.09 -14.47 0.70
C GLU A 28 -8.20 -13.24 0.43
N ALA A 29 -8.75 -12.23 -0.24
CA ALA A 29 -7.98 -11.10 -0.76
C ALA A 29 -7.61 -10.18 0.41
N GLY A 30 -6.59 -10.59 1.16
CA GLY A 30 -5.86 -9.71 2.06
C GLY A 30 -5.08 -8.67 1.26
N VAL A 31 -4.69 -7.59 1.94
CA VAL A 31 -3.84 -6.53 1.36
C VAL A 31 -2.57 -7.16 0.78
N THR A 32 -2.28 -6.87 -0.48
CA THR A 32 -1.09 -7.34 -1.19
C THR A 32 0.15 -6.51 -0.84
N PRO A 33 1.37 -6.99 -1.12
CA PRO A 33 2.59 -6.21 -0.93
C PRO A 33 2.60 -4.87 -1.66
N ASP A 34 2.08 -4.80 -2.89
CA ASP A 34 2.01 -3.55 -3.65
C ASP A 34 0.97 -2.59 -3.06
N GLU A 35 -0.21 -3.08 -2.67
CA GLU A 35 -1.20 -2.24 -1.98
C GLU A 35 -0.65 -1.71 -0.64
N ALA A 36 0.14 -2.50 0.09
CA ALA A 36 0.80 -2.06 1.32
C ALA A 36 1.88 -0.98 1.06
N LYS A 37 2.62 -1.10 -0.04
CA LYS A 37 3.59 -0.09 -0.50
C LYS A 37 2.88 1.21 -0.88
N GLU A 38 1.84 1.11 -1.70
CA GLU A 38 1.05 2.25 -2.17
C GLU A 38 0.38 2.98 -1.00
N THR A 39 -0.21 2.23 -0.06
CA THR A 39 -0.82 2.81 1.16
C THR A 39 0.21 3.58 1.98
N LEU A 40 1.41 3.03 2.16
CA LEU A 40 2.49 3.71 2.87
C LEU A 40 2.91 5.00 2.16
N THR A 41 3.14 4.94 0.85
CA THR A 41 3.59 6.10 0.08
C THR A 41 2.51 7.18 0.05
N SER A 42 1.25 6.81 -0.21
CA SER A 42 0.13 7.76 -0.29
C SER A 42 -0.03 8.55 0.99
N ILE A 43 -0.09 7.86 2.15
CA ILE A 43 -0.26 8.54 3.44
C ILE A 43 0.92 9.48 3.72
N ILE A 44 2.15 9.11 3.36
CA ILE A 44 3.32 9.97 3.53
C ILE A 44 3.24 11.23 2.65
N HIS A 45 2.83 11.09 1.38
CA HIS A 45 2.66 12.22 0.46
C HIS A 45 1.48 13.11 0.87
N GLU A 46 0.32 12.53 1.18
CA GLU A 46 -0.85 13.24 1.69
C GLU A 46 -0.52 14.01 2.98
N SER A 47 0.30 13.42 3.87
CA SER A 47 0.76 14.10 5.07
C SER A 47 1.64 15.32 4.75
N ALA A 48 2.54 15.20 3.78
CA ALA A 48 3.38 16.31 3.33
C ALA A 48 2.55 17.44 2.69
N GLU A 49 1.52 17.10 1.92
CA GLU A 49 0.61 18.06 1.26
C GLU A 49 -0.21 18.91 2.25
N LEU A 50 -0.37 18.46 3.50
CA LEU A 50 -1.01 19.26 4.56
C LEU A 50 -0.14 20.43 5.04
N LEU A 51 1.15 20.38 4.74
CA LEU A 51 2.14 21.35 5.17
C LEU A 51 2.39 22.35 4.04
N ASP A 52 2.47 23.63 4.39
CA ASP A 52 2.82 24.70 3.44
C ASP A 52 4.34 24.74 3.26
N THR A 53 4.90 23.61 2.83
CA THR A 53 6.34 23.38 2.69
C THR A 53 6.63 22.85 1.30
N ASP A 54 7.43 23.59 0.55
CA ASP A 54 7.94 23.19 -0.76
C ASP A 54 9.21 22.32 -0.63
N GLY A 55 9.62 21.72 -1.76
CA GLY A 55 10.94 21.09 -1.87
C GLY A 55 11.03 19.71 -1.23
N TRP A 56 9.92 18.99 -1.16
CA TRP A 56 9.91 17.62 -0.68
C TRP A 56 10.57 16.64 -1.66
N GLU A 57 11.45 15.79 -1.13
CA GLU A 57 12.24 14.82 -1.88
C GLU A 57 12.20 13.45 -1.19
N ASN A 58 12.23 12.40 -2.01
CA ASN A 58 12.31 11.03 -1.54
C ASN A 58 13.69 10.77 -0.92
N ASP A 59 13.74 10.12 0.24
CA ASP A 59 14.99 9.61 0.84
C ASP A 59 15.50 8.33 0.15
N GLY A 60 14.90 7.99 -1.00
CA GLY A 60 15.11 6.75 -1.74
C GLY A 60 13.79 6.13 -2.20
N ALA A 61 13.89 5.03 -2.95
CA ALA A 61 12.73 4.20 -3.25
C ALA A 61 12.23 3.51 -1.96
N PRO A 62 10.93 3.16 -1.87
CA PRO A 62 10.44 2.31 -0.78
C PRO A 62 11.28 1.04 -0.65
N GLY A 63 11.84 0.81 0.54
CA GLY A 63 12.67 -0.36 0.82
C GLY A 63 11.81 -1.55 1.25
N ILE A 64 12.13 -2.73 0.74
CA ILE A 64 11.44 -3.98 1.10
C ILE A 64 12.12 -4.69 2.26
N GLN A 65 11.34 -5.20 3.21
CA GLN A 65 11.83 -6.00 4.33
C GLN A 65 10.93 -7.22 4.58
N SER A 66 11.54 -8.30 5.09
CA SER A 66 10.78 -9.43 5.60
C SER A 66 10.22 -9.14 7.00
N CYS A 67 9.05 -9.71 7.29
CA CYS A 67 8.40 -9.75 8.59
C CYS A 67 7.75 -11.12 8.83
N ASP A 68 7.09 -11.29 9.97
CA ASP A 68 6.44 -12.55 10.37
C ASP A 68 7.32 -13.80 10.18
N ASN A 69 8.55 -13.73 10.69
CA ASN A 69 9.53 -14.82 10.64
C ASN A 69 9.83 -15.33 9.20
N GLY A 70 9.73 -14.47 8.18
CA GLY A 70 9.97 -14.85 6.79
C GLY A 70 8.72 -15.01 5.94
N ASN A 71 7.54 -15.05 6.56
CA ASN A 71 6.27 -15.31 5.86
C ASN A 71 5.51 -14.05 5.45
N GLY A 72 6.06 -12.87 5.77
CA GLY A 72 5.47 -11.59 5.42
C GLY A 72 6.48 -10.61 4.84
N VAL A 73 5.92 -9.56 4.25
CA VAL A 73 6.61 -8.43 3.65
C VAL A 73 6.08 -7.14 4.24
N LYS A 74 6.98 -6.16 4.40
CA LYS A 74 6.64 -4.78 4.71
C LYS A 74 7.59 -3.83 3.99
N TRP A 75 7.18 -2.58 3.88
CA TRP A 75 7.91 -1.52 3.22
C TRP A 75 8.33 -0.44 4.21
N ASN A 76 9.50 0.16 3.99
CA ASN A 76 9.93 1.39 4.66
C ASN A 76 10.07 2.52 3.63
N TYR A 77 9.66 3.73 3.98
CA TYR A 77 9.74 4.87 3.08
C TYR A 77 9.92 6.16 3.87
N GLY A 78 10.64 7.12 3.27
CA GLY A 78 10.96 8.41 3.85
C GLY A 78 10.83 9.52 2.81
N TYR A 79 10.30 10.65 3.25
CA TYR A 79 10.09 11.85 2.44
C TYR A 79 10.48 13.07 3.28
N ASN A 80 11.35 13.92 2.75
CA ASN A 80 11.97 15.00 3.51
C ASN A 80 11.89 16.32 2.77
N ALA A 81 11.83 17.43 3.50
CA ALA A 81 11.94 18.78 2.95
C ALA A 81 12.81 19.66 3.83
N MET A 82 13.46 20.66 3.25
CA MET A 82 14.06 21.75 4.02
C MET A 82 12.99 22.85 4.22
N PRO A 83 12.35 22.91 5.40
CA PRO A 83 11.30 23.89 5.63
C PRO A 83 11.86 25.32 5.62
N GLY A 84 11.08 26.26 5.08
CA GLY A 84 11.33 27.69 5.18
C GLY A 84 10.92 28.25 6.55
N ASP A 85 10.18 29.36 6.53
CA ASP A 85 9.53 29.88 7.75
C ASP A 85 8.30 29.03 8.06
N VAL A 86 8.43 28.15 9.05
CA VAL A 86 7.40 27.19 9.48
C VAL A 86 7.09 27.32 10.97
N GLU A 87 5.98 26.73 11.39
CA GLU A 87 5.53 26.67 12.79
C GLU A 87 5.56 25.21 13.28
N PRO A 88 6.71 24.71 13.79
CA PRO A 88 6.93 23.28 14.02
C PRO A 88 5.87 22.60 14.88
N LEU A 89 5.40 23.26 15.93
CA LEU A 89 4.38 22.68 16.81
C LEU A 89 3.00 22.63 16.12
N ALA A 90 2.62 23.70 15.42
CA ALA A 90 1.33 23.74 14.72
C ALA A 90 1.28 22.72 13.57
N ASP A 91 2.40 22.53 12.86
CA ASP A 91 2.52 21.51 11.83
C ASP A 91 2.49 20.10 12.42
N ALA A 92 3.17 19.86 13.55
CA ALA A 92 3.10 18.59 14.26
C ALA A 92 1.66 18.27 14.72
N GLU A 93 0.92 19.25 15.24
CA GLU A 93 -0.49 19.09 15.62
C GLU A 93 -1.39 18.78 14.41
N LYS A 94 -1.14 19.42 13.26
CA LYS A 94 -1.88 19.16 12.02
C LYS A 94 -1.66 17.72 11.53
N ILE A 95 -0.42 17.26 11.50
CA ILE A 95 -0.07 15.89 11.13
C ILE A 95 -0.66 14.89 12.12
N ALA A 96 -0.58 15.18 13.41
CA ALA A 96 -1.14 14.31 14.44
C ALA A 96 -2.65 14.11 14.25
N ALA A 97 -3.40 15.21 14.05
CA ALA A 97 -4.84 15.16 13.82
C ALA A 97 -5.20 14.35 12.55
N HIS A 98 -4.42 14.51 11.47
CA HIS A 98 -4.61 13.71 10.26
C HIS A 98 -4.41 12.22 10.52
N TRP A 99 -3.32 11.81 11.18
CA TRP A 99 -3.06 10.39 11.46
C TRP A 99 -4.06 9.78 12.45
N GLU A 100 -4.55 10.54 13.42
CA GLU A 100 -5.66 10.12 14.29
C GLU A 100 -6.94 9.86 13.47
N SER A 101 -7.23 10.71 12.47
CA SER A 101 -8.40 10.53 11.60
C SER A 101 -8.32 9.24 10.75
N LEU A 102 -7.10 8.74 10.50
CA LEU A 102 -6.86 7.46 9.82
C LEU A 102 -6.97 6.25 10.78
N GLY A 103 -7.36 6.48 12.04
CA GLY A 103 -7.51 5.44 13.06
C GLY A 103 -6.21 5.01 13.72
N MET A 104 -5.14 5.81 13.60
CA MET A 104 -3.88 5.54 14.28
C MET A 104 -3.90 6.03 15.73
N THR A 105 -3.09 5.39 16.58
CA THR A 105 -2.78 5.94 17.90
C THR A 105 -1.59 6.88 17.77
N VAL A 106 -1.76 8.13 18.16
CA VAL A 106 -0.77 9.20 17.94
C VAL A 106 -0.25 9.77 19.25
N ARG A 107 1.02 10.20 19.26
CA ARG A 107 1.62 11.00 20.33
C ARG A 107 2.57 12.05 19.76
N ILE A 108 2.64 13.21 20.40
CA ILE A 108 3.61 14.26 20.09
C ILE A 108 4.63 14.32 21.23
N ASN A 109 5.92 14.23 20.91
CA ASN A 109 6.99 14.58 21.85
C ASN A 109 7.43 16.02 21.58
N THR A 110 7.49 16.83 22.64
CA THR A 110 7.86 18.26 22.59
C THR A 110 9.07 18.59 23.48
N ASP A 111 9.83 17.58 23.91
CA ASP A 111 11.04 17.78 24.72
C ASP A 111 12.14 18.50 23.92
N HIS A 112 12.08 18.38 22.59
CA HIS A 112 12.95 19.02 21.61
C HIS A 112 12.13 19.64 20.47
N ALA A 113 12.69 19.75 19.26
CA ALA A 113 11.89 19.97 18.05
C ALA A 113 10.76 18.94 18.02
N PRO A 114 9.49 19.35 17.84
CA PRO A 114 8.36 18.44 17.87
C PRO A 114 8.55 17.21 17.00
N VAL A 115 8.18 16.05 17.54
CA VAL A 115 8.15 14.80 16.78
C VAL A 115 6.82 14.11 17.02
N VAL A 116 6.11 13.83 15.93
CA VAL A 116 4.88 13.04 15.95
C VAL A 116 5.23 11.58 15.73
N PHE A 117 4.63 10.69 16.51
CA PHE A 117 4.70 9.25 16.30
C PHE A 117 3.30 8.68 16.21
N ALA A 118 3.07 7.80 15.25
CA ALA A 118 1.82 7.07 15.11
C ALA A 118 2.06 5.57 14.96
N THR A 119 1.14 4.76 15.49
CA THR A 119 1.16 3.30 15.38
C THR A 119 -0.25 2.76 15.15
N GLY A 120 -0.34 1.62 14.45
CA GLY A 120 -1.62 0.99 14.13
C GLY A 120 -2.35 1.67 12.96
N GLY A 121 -3.64 1.37 12.80
CA GLY A 121 -4.40 1.80 11.63
C GLY A 121 -3.92 1.07 10.36
N PRO A 122 -3.84 1.76 9.20
CA PRO A 122 -3.45 1.14 7.93
C PRO A 122 -1.95 0.80 7.82
N LEU A 123 -1.12 1.29 8.75
CA LEU A 123 0.34 1.11 8.73
C LEU A 123 0.84 0.45 10.02
N GLN A 124 2.09 -0.03 10.02
CA GLN A 124 2.75 -0.45 11.26
C GLN A 124 3.09 0.78 12.12
N GLY A 125 3.60 1.83 11.49
CA GLY A 125 3.83 3.11 12.17
C GLY A 125 4.37 4.20 11.26
N LEU A 126 4.30 5.43 11.77
CA LEU A 126 4.78 6.66 11.14
C LEU A 126 5.50 7.54 12.14
N SER A 127 6.39 8.40 11.64
CA SER A 127 7.00 9.48 12.39
C SER A 127 7.13 10.73 11.54
N PHE A 128 6.87 11.89 12.14
CA PHE A 128 7.13 13.19 11.53
C PHE A 128 8.06 13.99 12.44
N SER A 129 9.27 14.26 11.98
CA SER A 129 10.26 15.08 12.66
C SER A 129 10.26 16.49 12.08
N THR A 130 10.27 17.52 12.95
CA THR A 130 10.29 18.92 12.51
C THR A 130 11.66 19.58 12.56
N GLY A 131 12.75 18.86 12.90
CA GLY A 131 14.07 19.51 12.85
C GLY A 131 15.26 18.83 13.53
N PRO A 132 16.38 19.58 13.66
CA PRO A 132 16.56 20.96 13.18
C PRO A 132 16.85 21.05 11.66
N GLY A 133 16.15 21.97 10.97
CA GLY A 133 16.41 22.32 9.56
C GLY A 133 15.95 21.29 8.51
N LEU A 134 15.25 20.25 8.94
CA LEU A 134 14.74 19.20 8.07
C LEU A 134 13.39 18.72 8.61
N TYR A 135 12.36 18.83 7.78
CA TYR A 135 11.12 18.10 7.96
C TYR A 135 11.32 16.70 7.37
N GLY A 136 10.93 15.67 8.13
CA GLY A 136 11.05 14.30 7.68
C GLY A 136 9.84 13.49 8.09
N ILE A 137 9.15 12.92 7.11
CA ILE A 137 8.06 11.97 7.30
C ILE A 137 8.59 10.59 6.91
N GLY A 138 8.56 9.65 7.85
CA GLY A 138 9.02 8.29 7.64
C GLY A 138 8.04 7.28 8.18
N GLY A 139 8.00 6.09 7.59
CA GLY A 139 7.02 5.08 7.97
C GLY A 139 7.39 3.65 7.65
N THR A 140 6.55 2.75 8.14
CA THR A 140 6.58 1.34 7.83
C THR A 140 5.17 0.84 7.53
N SER A 141 4.99 0.15 6.41
CA SER A 141 3.70 -0.42 6.02
C SER A 141 3.23 -1.49 6.99
N ALA A 142 1.96 -1.91 6.87
CA ALA A 142 1.52 -3.15 7.48
C ALA A 142 2.38 -4.33 7.01
N CYS A 143 2.58 -5.31 7.89
CA CYS A 143 3.16 -6.61 7.52
C CYS A 143 2.07 -7.44 6.85
N VAL A 144 2.26 -7.76 5.57
CA VAL A 144 1.30 -8.51 4.75
C VAL A 144 1.91 -9.81 4.24
N PRO A 145 1.11 -10.83 3.90
CA PRO A 145 1.63 -12.08 3.35
C PRO A 145 2.48 -11.84 2.08
N GLY A 146 3.65 -12.48 2.00
CA GLY A 146 4.53 -12.36 0.83
C GLY A 146 5.95 -12.87 1.10
N ASN A 147 6.79 -12.84 0.06
CA ASN A 147 8.21 -13.18 0.16
C ASN A 147 9.07 -12.00 -0.33
N ALA A 148 9.85 -11.42 0.59
CA ALA A 148 10.64 -10.22 0.31
C ALA A 148 11.80 -10.48 -0.66
N ASP A 149 12.34 -11.69 -0.72
CA ASP A 149 13.42 -12.04 -1.65
C ASP A 149 12.89 -12.14 -3.08
N GLN A 150 11.75 -12.80 -3.25
CA GLN A 150 11.09 -12.91 -4.54
C GLN A 150 10.75 -11.54 -5.13
N ILE A 151 10.11 -10.66 -4.35
CA ILE A 151 9.71 -9.33 -4.83
C ILE A 151 10.94 -8.48 -5.19
N ARG A 152 12.03 -8.61 -4.43
CA ARG A 152 13.27 -7.89 -4.71
C ARG A 152 13.90 -8.32 -6.04
N ASP A 153 13.85 -9.61 -6.34
CA ASP A 153 14.32 -10.13 -7.63
C ASP A 153 13.42 -9.64 -8.78
N GLU A 154 12.11 -9.58 -8.56
CA GLU A 154 11.14 -9.04 -9.53
C GLU A 154 11.36 -7.54 -9.80
N GLU A 155 11.58 -6.73 -8.75
CA GLU A 155 11.88 -5.29 -8.89
C GLU A 155 13.26 -5.01 -9.53
N TYR A 156 14.23 -5.91 -9.40
CA TYR A 156 15.56 -5.75 -10.01
C TYR A 156 15.58 -6.10 -11.52
N VAL A 157 14.66 -6.94 -11.97
CA VAL A 157 14.57 -7.39 -13.37
C VAL A 157 13.62 -6.52 -14.22
N GLY A 158 12.83 -5.66 -13.57
CA GLY A 158 11.88 -4.73 -14.19
C GLY A 158 12.47 -3.44 -14.76
#